data_AF-A0A089P453-F1
#
_entry.id   AF-A0A089P453-F1
#
_cell.length_a   1.000
_cell.length_b   1.000
_cell.length_c   1.000
_cell.angle_alpha   90.00
_cell.angle_beta   90.00
_cell.angle_gamma   90.00
#
_symmetry.space_group_name_H-M   'P 1'
#
loop_
_entity.id
_entity.type
_entity.pdbx_description
1 polymer ?
#
loop_
_entity_poly.entity_id
_entity_poly.type
_entity_poly.pdbx_seq_one_letter_code
_entity_poly.pdbx_strand_id
1 'polypeptide(L)'
;MVLPTEIEVPGVMNNWFHGKFGVHFIGGGQDSSLRDTASRAGQSEGSLNRTLPTVAKLGLAAACALGLAACVTPQERHAMDQNQCYAFGFEPDTDGFAECMMGLHQQRAVAQANSNLYWQAQLAEQNRRREARQDLYKIASLQRSGDPRFPICGASSDGGMDRRTMTWYGPNCRAR
;
A
#
# COMPACT_ATOMS: atom_id res chain seq x y z
N MET A 1 31.30 -33.50 -33.75
CA MET A 1 30.11 -32.76 -33.28
C MET A 1 29.68 -33.45 -31.99
N VAL A 2 29.91 -32.77 -30.88
CA VAL A 2 29.95 -33.35 -29.54
C VAL A 2 28.63 -33.03 -28.83
N LEU A 3 27.86 -34.06 -28.48
CA LEU A 3 26.98 -34.07 -27.30
C LEU A 3 27.85 -34.47 -26.10
N PRO A 4 27.70 -33.80 -24.95
CA PRO A 4 27.04 -34.44 -23.79
C PRO A 4 26.23 -33.41 -22.95
N THR A 5 25.06 -33.74 -22.42
CA THR A 5 24.73 -34.34 -21.10
C THR A 5 24.04 -33.33 -20.19
N GLU A 6 22.86 -33.75 -19.71
CA GLU A 6 22.33 -33.57 -18.35
C GLU A 6 22.69 -32.27 -17.62
N ILE A 7 21.71 -31.39 -17.47
CA ILE A 7 21.71 -30.43 -16.37
C ILE A 7 20.89 -31.08 -15.25
N GLU A 8 21.63 -31.75 -14.36
CA GLU A 8 21.21 -32.05 -13.00
C GLU A 8 20.65 -30.78 -12.34
N VAL A 9 19.50 -30.92 -11.71
CA VAL A 9 18.94 -29.91 -10.81
C VAL A 9 19.49 -30.22 -9.41
N PRO A 10 20.45 -29.43 -8.88
CA PRO A 10 20.92 -29.65 -7.53
C PRO A 10 19.87 -29.16 -6.52
N GLY A 11 19.37 -30.12 -5.73
CA GLY A 11 19.26 -29.98 -4.28
C GLY A 11 18.33 -28.90 -3.74
N VAL A 12 17.09 -29.30 -3.46
CA VAL A 12 16.24 -28.66 -2.44
C VAL A 12 16.91 -28.90 -1.07
N MET A 13 17.73 -27.93 -0.63
CA MET A 13 18.23 -27.91 0.75
C MET A 13 17.12 -27.43 1.69
N ASN A 14 16.52 -28.41 2.35
CA ASN A 14 15.64 -28.24 3.49
C ASN A 14 16.45 -27.73 4.69
N ASN A 15 16.51 -26.41 4.89
CA ASN A 15 17.02 -25.84 6.14
C ASN A 15 15.85 -25.64 7.10
N TRP A 16 15.50 -26.73 7.79
CA TRP A 16 14.75 -26.67 9.05
C TRP A 16 15.66 -26.04 10.11
N PHE A 17 15.61 -24.71 10.23
CA PHE A 17 16.15 -24.03 11.39
C PHE A 17 15.16 -24.18 12.55
N HIS A 18 15.46 -25.11 13.46
CA HIS A 18 14.91 -25.15 14.81
C HIS A 18 15.47 -23.95 15.61
N GLY A 19 14.78 -22.81 15.52
CA GLY A 19 15.05 -21.60 16.30
C GLY A 19 14.09 -21.48 17.48
N LYS A 20 14.55 -21.91 18.64
CA LYS A 20 13.86 -21.92 19.94
C LYS A 20 13.69 -20.49 20.49
N PHE A 21 12.71 -19.73 20.02
CA PHE A 21 12.27 -18.50 20.70
C PHE A 21 10.75 -18.51 20.83
N GLY A 22 10.30 -18.76 22.05
CA GLY A 22 8.88 -18.72 22.41
C GLY A 22 8.36 -17.30 22.28
N VAL A 23 7.43 -17.11 21.35
CA VAL A 23 6.58 -15.92 21.34
C VAL A 23 5.42 -16.22 22.30
N HIS A 24 5.38 -15.47 23.39
CA HIS A 24 4.33 -15.55 24.41
C HIS A 24 3.00 -15.12 23.77
N PHE A 25 2.18 -16.09 23.36
CA PHE A 25 0.78 -15.85 23.01
C PHE A 25 0.01 -15.58 24.31
N ILE A 26 -0.33 -14.32 24.58
CA ILE A 26 -1.39 -14.00 25.54
C ILE A 26 -2.71 -14.00 24.77
N GLY A 27 -3.28 -15.20 24.66
CA GLY A 27 -4.70 -15.39 24.41
C GLY A 27 -5.43 -15.37 25.75
N GLY A 28 -6.27 -14.36 25.97
CA GLY A 28 -7.36 -14.40 26.94
C GLY A 28 -8.67 -14.42 26.18
N GLY A 29 -9.28 -15.59 26.04
CA GLY A 29 -10.60 -15.76 25.43
C GLY A 29 -11.70 -15.30 26.38
N GLN A 30 -12.72 -14.63 25.84
CA GLN A 30 -14.08 -14.63 26.36
C GLN A 30 -15.04 -14.64 25.18
N ASP A 31 -15.70 -15.78 24.99
CA ASP A 31 -16.94 -15.91 24.22
C ASP A 31 -18.03 -15.05 24.85
N SER A 32 -18.87 -14.38 24.05
CA SER A 32 -20.30 -14.16 24.30
C SER A 32 -20.98 -13.37 23.19
N SER A 33 -21.83 -14.06 22.45
CA SER A 33 -23.24 -13.73 22.18
C SER A 33 -23.64 -12.29 21.84
N LEU A 34 -24.32 -12.16 20.69
CA LEU A 34 -25.36 -11.19 20.34
C LEU A 34 -25.29 -9.78 20.96
N ARG A 35 -25.09 -8.80 20.08
CA ARG A 35 -26.03 -7.66 19.95
C ARG A 35 -25.83 -6.97 18.61
N ASP A 36 -26.84 -7.10 17.76
CA ASP A 36 -27.20 -6.11 16.77
C ASP A 36 -27.04 -4.70 17.37
N THR A 37 -26.26 -3.87 16.72
CA THR A 37 -26.60 -2.44 16.63
C THR A 37 -25.99 -1.91 15.34
N ALA A 38 -26.86 -1.83 14.34
CA ALA A 38 -26.68 -0.99 13.18
C ALA A 38 -26.37 0.45 13.64
N SER A 39 -25.11 0.85 13.55
CA SER A 39 -24.73 2.27 13.67
C SER A 39 -24.76 2.90 12.30
N ARG A 40 -25.98 3.25 11.94
CA ARG A 40 -26.40 4.17 10.88
C ARG A 40 -25.54 5.43 10.97
N ALA A 41 -24.66 5.62 9.99
CA ALA A 41 -23.91 6.87 9.81
C ALA A 41 -24.91 7.97 9.42
N GLY A 42 -25.48 8.64 10.43
CA GLY A 42 -26.19 9.89 10.28
C GLY A 42 -25.17 11.01 10.08
N GLN A 43 -25.01 11.47 8.84
CA GLN A 43 -24.50 12.81 8.59
C GLN A 43 -25.53 13.80 9.13
N SER A 44 -25.15 14.55 10.17
CA SER A 44 -25.85 15.76 10.57
C SER A 44 -24.96 16.94 10.25
N GLU A 45 -25.31 17.61 9.15
CA GLU A 45 -24.99 19.01 8.91
C GLU A 45 -25.45 19.81 10.12
N GLY A 46 -24.53 20.52 10.76
CA GLY A 46 -24.79 21.17 12.03
C GLY A 46 -23.66 22.09 12.43
N SER A 47 -23.88 23.37 12.10
CA SER A 47 -23.42 24.58 12.78
C SER A 47 -22.00 24.63 13.36
N LEU A 48 -21.30 25.68 12.92
CA LEU A 48 -19.99 26.16 13.30
C LEU A 48 -19.86 26.45 14.80
N ASN A 49 -19.71 25.42 15.63
CA ASN A 49 -19.11 25.54 16.98
C ASN A 49 -18.68 24.16 17.49
N ARG A 50 -17.58 23.62 16.94
CA ARG A 50 -16.98 22.38 17.43
C ARG A 50 -15.72 22.69 18.21
N THR A 51 -15.85 22.81 19.52
CA THR A 51 -14.76 22.49 20.44
C THR A 51 -14.33 21.06 20.11
N LEU A 52 -13.18 20.89 19.44
CA LEU A 52 -12.69 19.56 19.09
C LEU A 52 -12.68 18.68 20.35
N PRO A 53 -13.22 17.44 20.30
CA PRO A 53 -13.14 16.54 21.44
C PRO A 53 -11.67 16.35 21.80
N THR A 54 -11.34 16.36 23.09
CA THR A 54 -9.97 16.18 23.62
C THR A 54 -9.30 14.96 23.00
N VAL A 55 -10.06 13.91 22.67
CA VAL A 55 -9.59 12.72 21.95
C VAL A 55 -9.08 13.03 20.54
N ALA A 56 -9.74 13.91 19.78
CA ALA A 56 -9.26 14.35 18.46
C ALA A 56 -8.02 15.24 18.57
N LYS A 57 -7.92 16.06 19.62
CA LYS A 57 -6.72 16.88 19.90
C LYS A 57 -5.53 16.01 20.27
N LEU A 58 -5.73 14.99 21.11
CA LEU A 58 -4.69 14.03 21.51
C LEU A 58 -4.27 13.15 20.33
N GLY A 59 -5.20 12.71 19.49
CA GLY A 59 -4.91 11.93 18.28
C GLY A 59 -4.06 12.72 17.28
N LEU A 60 -4.37 14.00 17.07
CA LEU A 60 -3.57 14.88 16.21
C LEU A 60 -2.17 15.13 16.79
N ALA A 61 -2.05 15.38 18.09
CA ALA A 61 -0.75 15.56 18.75
C ALA A 61 0.13 14.30 18.65
N ALA A 62 -0.46 13.11 18.84
CA ALA A 62 0.26 11.85 18.67
C ALA A 62 0.71 11.63 17.22
N ALA A 63 -0.13 11.93 16.23
CA ALA A 63 0.23 11.82 14.82
C ALA A 63 1.37 12.80 14.43
N CYS A 64 1.33 14.03 14.95
CA CYS A 64 2.40 15.00 14.77
C CYS A 64 3.72 14.54 15.40
N ALA A 65 3.69 13.99 16.61
CA ALA A 65 4.89 13.47 17.28
C ALA A 65 5.53 12.31 16.52
N LEU A 66 4.71 11.41 15.94
CA LEU A 66 5.20 10.29 15.11
C LEU A 66 5.77 10.76 13.76
N GLY A 67 5.18 11.79 13.15
CA GLY A 67 5.67 12.35 11.88
C GLY A 67 7.06 12.98 12.00
N LEU A 68 7.37 13.60 13.15
CA LEU A 68 8.67 14.23 13.38
C LEU A 68 9.80 13.21 13.59
N ALA A 69 9.49 12.01 14.08
CA ALA A 69 10.47 10.95 14.29
C ALA A 69 10.98 10.32 12.97
N ALA A 70 10.30 10.55 11.84
CA ALA A 70 10.70 10.04 10.53
C ALA A 70 11.65 11.00 9.75
N CYS A 71 11.87 12.22 10.26
CA CYS A 71 12.72 13.21 9.62
C CYS A 71 14.18 13.02 10.04
N VAL A 72 14.89 12.11 9.38
CA VAL A 72 16.36 12.00 9.51
C VAL A 72 17.02 12.84 8.42
N THR A 73 17.92 13.73 8.82
CA THR A 73 18.61 14.62 7.87
C THR A 73 19.73 13.86 7.14
N PRO A 74 20.18 14.31 5.95
CA PRO A 74 21.30 13.68 5.25
C PRO A 74 22.58 13.63 6.10
N GLN A 75 22.81 14.66 6.92
CA GLN A 75 23.97 14.71 7.83
C GLN A 75 23.86 13.66 8.94
N GLU A 76 22.68 13.53 9.57
CA GLU A 76 22.43 12.53 10.60
C GLU A 76 22.55 11.11 10.03
N ARG A 77 22.04 10.91 8.81
CA ARG A 77 22.23 9.65 8.07
C ARG A 77 23.69 9.32 7.88
N HIS A 78 24.49 10.29 7.45
CA HIS A 78 25.91 10.10 7.23
C HIS A 78 26.64 9.74 8.54
N ALA A 79 26.32 10.41 9.64
CA ALA A 79 26.88 10.08 10.96
C ALA A 79 26.50 8.65 11.42
N MET A 80 25.26 8.22 11.18
CA MET A 80 24.84 6.84 11.47
C MET A 80 25.58 5.80 10.62
N ASP A 81 25.80 6.09 9.34
CA ASP A 81 26.54 5.19 8.44
C ASP A 81 28.01 5.08 8.85
N GLN A 82 28.63 6.22 9.18
CA GLN A 82 29.98 6.25 9.73
C GLN A 82 30.05 5.37 10.97
N ASN A 83 29.14 5.55 11.94
CA ASN A 83 29.07 4.75 13.15
C ASN A 83 28.87 3.25 12.88
N GLN A 84 28.10 2.88 11.85
CA GLN A 84 27.98 1.49 11.40
C GLN A 84 29.32 0.93 10.92
N CYS A 85 30.04 1.66 10.07
CA CYS A 85 31.35 1.23 9.59
C CYS A 85 32.39 1.13 10.72
N TYR A 86 32.38 2.07 11.68
CA TYR A 86 33.18 1.95 12.91
C TYR A 86 32.83 0.70 13.71
N ALA A 87 31.53 0.39 13.87
CA ALA A 87 31.07 -0.78 14.61
C ALA A 87 31.46 -2.11 13.95
N PHE A 88 31.64 -2.13 12.63
CA PHE A 88 32.20 -3.28 11.91
C PHE A 88 33.73 -3.40 12.04
N GLY A 89 34.40 -2.43 12.68
CA GLY A 89 35.85 -2.44 12.92
C GLY A 89 36.68 -1.76 11.83
N PHE A 90 36.05 -0.96 10.95
CA PHE A 90 36.78 -0.18 9.96
C PHE A 90 37.35 1.10 10.58
N GLU A 91 38.65 1.30 10.39
CA GLU A 91 39.37 2.51 10.79
C GLU A 91 39.07 3.65 9.78
N PRO A 92 38.76 4.88 10.22
CA PRO A 92 38.49 5.99 9.32
C PRO A 92 39.74 6.35 8.50
N ASP A 93 39.52 7.05 7.38
CA ASP A 93 40.58 7.41 6.43
C ASP A 93 41.30 6.21 5.78
N THR A 94 40.66 5.03 5.78
CA THR A 94 41.13 3.84 5.05
C THR A 94 40.24 3.53 3.85
N ASP A 95 40.81 2.85 2.86
CA ASP A 95 40.05 2.36 1.71
C ASP A 95 38.91 1.41 2.12
N GLY A 96 39.12 0.62 3.19
CA GLY A 96 38.09 -0.27 3.73
C GLY A 96 36.88 0.49 4.31
N PHE A 97 37.12 1.64 4.95
CA PHE A 97 36.05 2.50 5.44
C PHE A 97 35.26 3.13 4.29
N ALA A 98 35.96 3.60 3.25
CA ALA A 98 35.33 4.14 2.04
C ALA A 98 34.45 3.09 1.35
N GLU A 99 34.94 1.85 1.23
CA GLU A 99 34.19 0.72 0.66
C GLU A 99 32.93 0.40 1.48
N CYS A 100 33.04 0.36 2.81
CA CYS A 100 31.87 0.17 3.68
C CYS A 100 30.80 1.25 3.47
N MET A 101 31.21 2.52 3.45
CA MET A 101 30.30 3.65 3.22
C MET A 101 29.64 3.60 1.84
N MET A 102 30.40 3.27 0.79
CA MET A 102 29.86 3.06 -0.55
C MET A 102 28.86 1.91 -0.60
N GLY A 103 29.17 0.79 0.06
CA GLY A 103 28.29 -0.37 0.16
C GLY A 103 26.94 -0.03 0.81
N LEU A 104 26.96 0.67 1.95
CA LEU A 104 25.73 1.13 2.62
C LEU A 104 24.90 2.09 1.74
N HIS A 105 25.56 2.99 1.03
CA HIS A 105 24.90 3.87 0.07
C HIS A 105 24.22 3.06 -1.06
N GLN A 106 24.94 2.14 -1.68
CA GLN A 106 24.41 1.30 -2.77
C GLN A 106 23.25 0.42 -2.31
N GLN A 107 23.35 -0.22 -1.15
CA GLN A 107 22.26 -1.04 -0.60
C GLN A 107 20.96 -0.24 -0.45
N ARG A 108 21.05 1.02 0.00
CA ARG A 108 19.88 1.89 0.11
C ARG A 108 19.34 2.33 -1.24
N ALA A 109 20.22 2.67 -2.18
CA ALA A 109 19.81 3.00 -3.54
C ALA A 109 19.04 1.83 -4.18
N VAL A 110 19.52 0.59 -3.98
CA VAL A 110 18.84 -0.62 -4.44
C VAL A 110 17.50 -0.82 -3.71
N ALA A 111 17.46 -0.67 -2.39
CA ALA A 111 16.21 -0.79 -1.62
C ALA A 111 15.16 0.23 -2.06
N GLN A 112 15.57 1.47 -2.33
CA GLN A 112 14.71 2.53 -2.84
C GLN A 112 14.26 2.28 -4.29
N ALA A 113 15.16 1.79 -5.15
CA ALA A 113 14.79 1.41 -6.51
C ALA A 113 13.76 0.27 -6.51
N ASN A 114 13.97 -0.76 -5.67
CA ASN A 114 13.05 -1.89 -5.56
C ASN A 114 11.67 -1.47 -5.03
N SER A 115 11.63 -0.62 -3.98
CA SER A 115 10.36 -0.11 -3.46
C SER A 115 9.61 0.73 -4.51
N ASN A 116 10.31 1.57 -5.27
CA ASN A 116 9.73 2.34 -6.38
C ASN A 116 9.15 1.42 -7.48
N LEU A 117 9.84 0.33 -7.83
CA LEU A 117 9.36 -0.64 -8.82
C LEU A 117 8.12 -1.39 -8.32
N TYR A 118 8.11 -1.81 -7.06
CA TYR A 118 6.97 -2.46 -6.42
C TYR A 118 5.70 -1.59 -6.49
N TRP A 119 5.83 -0.31 -6.13
CA TRP A 119 4.71 0.64 -6.17
C TRP A 119 4.19 0.88 -7.60
N GLN A 120 5.08 1.00 -8.58
CA GLN A 120 4.70 1.15 -9.99
C GLN A 120 3.91 -0.06 -10.50
N ALA A 121 4.36 -1.28 -10.17
CA ALA A 121 3.66 -2.51 -10.55
C ALA A 121 2.25 -2.57 -9.93
N GLN A 122 2.12 -2.20 -8.65
CA GLN A 122 0.83 -2.19 -7.96
C GLN A 122 -0.14 -1.14 -8.56
N LEU A 123 0.35 0.04 -8.92
CA LEU A 123 -0.47 1.09 -9.55
C LEU A 123 -0.96 0.67 -10.95
N ALA A 124 -0.09 0.05 -11.74
CA ALA A 124 -0.46 -0.46 -13.06
C ALA A 124 -1.59 -1.49 -12.98
N GLU A 125 -1.52 -2.42 -12.02
CA GLU A 125 -2.58 -3.40 -11.79
C GLU A 125 -3.91 -2.74 -11.36
N GLN A 126 -3.85 -1.76 -10.46
CA GLN A 126 -5.05 -1.02 -10.05
C GLN A 126 -5.69 -0.27 -11.23
N ASN A 127 -4.89 0.35 -12.09
CA ASN A 127 -5.39 1.04 -13.29
C ASN A 127 -6.09 0.06 -14.23
N ARG A 128 -5.48 -1.10 -14.52
CA ARG A 128 -6.09 -2.16 -15.35
C ARG A 128 -7.44 -2.63 -14.79
N ARG A 129 -7.52 -2.86 -13.47
CA ARG A 129 -8.79 -3.25 -12.81
C ARG A 129 -9.85 -2.16 -12.91
N ARG A 130 -9.44 -0.89 -12.77
CA ARG A 130 -10.34 0.25 -12.87
C ARG A 130 -10.93 0.38 -14.28
N GLU A 131 -10.08 0.22 -15.30
CA GLU A 131 -10.47 0.23 -16.72
C GLU A 131 -11.43 -0.92 -17.03
N ALA A 132 -11.08 -2.15 -16.68
CA ALA A 132 -11.95 -3.31 -16.89
C ALA A 132 -13.33 -3.14 -16.23
N ARG A 133 -13.37 -2.57 -15.02
CA ARG A 133 -14.64 -2.26 -14.33
C ARG A 133 -15.46 -1.19 -15.06
N GLN A 134 -14.80 -0.15 -15.59
CA GLN A 134 -15.48 0.88 -16.39
C GLN A 134 -16.05 0.31 -17.69
N ASP A 135 -15.32 -0.58 -18.37
CA ASP A 135 -15.79 -1.26 -19.58
C ASP A 135 -17.02 -2.14 -19.29
N LEU A 136 -17.01 -2.88 -18.18
CA LEU A 136 -18.17 -3.65 -17.74
C LEU A 136 -19.39 -2.74 -17.48
N TYR A 137 -19.20 -1.61 -16.81
CA TYR A 137 -20.28 -0.65 -16.57
C TYR A 137 -20.82 -0.04 -17.86
N LYS A 138 -19.93 0.25 -18.81
CA LYS A 138 -20.30 0.72 -20.14
C LYS A 138 -21.20 -0.28 -20.84
N ILE A 139 -20.76 -1.54 -20.94
CA ILE A 139 -21.53 -2.62 -21.59
C ILE A 139 -22.88 -2.82 -20.89
N ALA A 140 -22.90 -2.91 -19.55
CA ALA A 140 -24.13 -3.13 -18.78
C ALA A 140 -25.15 -2.00 -18.96
N SER A 141 -24.70 -0.74 -18.98
CA SER A 141 -25.60 0.41 -19.20
C SER A 141 -26.18 0.45 -20.62
N LEU A 142 -25.41 0.04 -21.63
CA LEU A 142 -25.85 -0.05 -23.02
C LEU A 142 -26.89 -1.16 -23.20
N GLN A 143 -26.68 -2.32 -22.57
CA GLN A 143 -27.62 -3.44 -22.61
C GLN A 143 -28.98 -3.12 -22.01
N ARG A 144 -29.03 -2.20 -21.02
CA ARG A 144 -30.27 -1.75 -20.38
C ARG A 144 -30.94 -0.58 -21.11
N SER A 145 -30.37 -0.10 -22.21
CA SER A 145 -30.97 0.99 -22.97
C SER A 145 -32.36 0.59 -23.46
N GLY A 146 -33.35 1.48 -23.27
CA GLY A 146 -34.74 1.23 -23.58
C GLY A 146 -35.58 0.56 -22.47
N ASP A 147 -34.97 0.01 -21.42
CA ASP A 147 -35.74 -0.52 -20.27
C ASP A 147 -36.15 0.63 -19.32
N PRO A 148 -37.45 0.94 -19.17
CA PRO A 148 -37.90 2.01 -18.29
C PRO A 148 -37.61 1.77 -16.80
N ARG A 149 -37.31 0.52 -16.39
CA ARG A 149 -37.01 0.16 -15.00
C ARG A 149 -35.73 0.77 -14.45
N PHE A 150 -34.74 1.07 -15.31
CA PHE A 150 -33.44 1.61 -14.89
C PHE A 150 -33.35 3.11 -15.17
N PRO A 151 -32.96 3.98 -14.22
CA PRO A 151 -32.82 5.42 -14.49
C PRO A 151 -31.75 5.72 -15.55
N ILE A 152 -31.84 6.86 -16.23
CA ILE A 152 -30.82 7.30 -17.21
C ILE A 152 -29.54 7.66 -16.45
N CYS A 153 -28.39 7.17 -16.94
CA CYS A 153 -27.08 7.51 -16.38
C CYS A 153 -26.81 9.02 -16.46
N GLY A 154 -26.20 9.58 -15.42
CA GLY A 154 -25.86 10.99 -15.34
C GLY A 154 -24.59 11.22 -14.52
N ALA A 155 -24.26 12.49 -14.27
CA ALA A 155 -23.03 12.87 -13.56
C ALA A 155 -22.92 12.32 -12.13
N SER A 156 -24.06 12.00 -11.51
CA SER A 156 -24.15 11.40 -10.18
C SER A 156 -24.06 9.87 -10.16
N SER A 157 -23.92 9.21 -11.31
CA SER A 157 -23.87 7.74 -11.38
C SER A 157 -22.48 7.20 -11.02
N ASP A 158 -22.40 6.04 -10.36
CA ASP A 158 -21.16 5.36 -9.91
C ASP A 158 -20.24 4.82 -11.04
N GLY A 159 -20.30 5.40 -12.24
CA GLY A 159 -19.51 5.03 -13.40
C GLY A 159 -18.72 6.20 -13.97
N GLY A 160 -18.94 6.52 -15.24
CA GLY A 160 -18.18 7.55 -15.95
C GLY A 160 -18.92 8.08 -17.17
N MET A 161 -18.31 9.05 -17.86
CA MET A 161 -18.77 9.54 -19.15
C MET A 161 -17.77 9.10 -20.22
N ASP A 162 -18.28 8.53 -21.31
CA ASP A 162 -17.48 8.35 -22.51
C ASP A 162 -17.26 9.71 -23.18
N ARG A 163 -16.01 10.17 -23.24
CA ARG A 163 -15.65 11.49 -23.79
C ARG A 163 -15.87 11.61 -25.31
N ARG A 164 -15.99 10.49 -26.03
CA ARG A 164 -16.22 10.51 -27.48
C ARG A 164 -17.70 10.67 -27.81
N THR A 165 -18.56 9.94 -27.11
CA THR A 165 -20.01 9.95 -27.34
C THR A 165 -20.75 10.92 -26.41
N MET A 166 -20.07 11.47 -25.40
CA MET A 166 -20.64 12.30 -24.33
C MET A 166 -21.79 11.61 -23.57
N THR A 167 -21.80 10.28 -23.55
CA THR A 167 -22.81 9.46 -22.88
C THR A 167 -22.30 8.97 -21.53
N TRP A 168 -23.11 9.14 -20.49
CA TRP A 168 -22.87 8.58 -19.16
C TRP A 168 -23.15 7.07 -19.14
N TYR A 169 -22.37 6.33 -18.35
CA TYR A 169 -22.54 4.90 -18.09
C TYR A 169 -22.32 4.59 -16.60
N GLY A 170 -22.86 3.47 -16.12
CA GLY A 170 -22.76 3.08 -14.72
C GLY A 170 -23.41 1.74 -14.37
N PRO A 171 -23.20 1.24 -13.15
CA PRO A 171 -23.59 -0.11 -12.75
C PRO A 171 -25.11 -0.31 -12.66
N ASN A 172 -25.89 0.71 -12.30
CA ASN A 172 -27.32 0.62 -11.97
C ASN A 172 -28.18 1.61 -12.79
N CYS A 173 -27.72 1.99 -13.97
CA CYS A 173 -28.42 2.93 -14.84
C CYS A 173 -28.35 2.46 -16.31
N ARG A 174 -29.18 3.07 -17.16
CA ARG A 174 -29.19 2.84 -18.62
C ARG A 174 -28.54 3.99 -19.37
N ALA A 175 -27.85 3.68 -20.45
CA ALA A 175 -27.40 4.68 -21.41
C ALA A 175 -28.61 5.37 -22.06
N ARG A 176 -28.43 6.63 -22.49
CA ARG A 176 -29.46 7.41 -23.18
C ARG A 176 -29.69 6.90 -24.60
#